data_AF-A0A8H7ABM7-F1
#
_entry.id   AF-A0A8H7ABM7-F1
#
_cell.length_a   1.000
_cell.length_b   1.000
_cell.length_c   1.000
_cell.angle_alpha   90.00
_cell.angle_beta   90.00
_cell.angle_gamma   90.00
#
_symmetry.space_group_name_H-M   'P 1'
#
loop_
_entity.id
_entity.type
_entity.pdbx_description
1 polymer ?
#
loop_
_entity_poly.entity_id
_entity_poly.type
_entity_poly.pdbx_seq_one_letter_code
_entity_poly.pdbx_strand_id
1 'polypeptide(L)'
;MLAQTANRAKLAPSQIIRRGFSSTQVQRSSPFHYPEGPRSNIPFNPQTRFFAVRYWGFMATGFGIPFALAGKTNMATDERTALTEAYSLANIQKLIPRKGGGCEWRSHEHRHKEQIVHMTG
;
A
#
# COMPACT_ATOMS: atom_id res chain seq x y z
N MET A 1 36.49 35.22 7.44
CA MET A 1 35.07 34.85 7.66
C MET A 1 34.56 35.02 9.10
N LEU A 2 35.42 34.97 10.15
CA LEU A 2 34.96 35.10 11.56
C LEU A 2 34.37 36.47 11.95
N ALA A 3 34.82 37.57 11.35
CA ALA A 3 34.31 38.90 11.70
C ALA A 3 32.85 39.12 11.26
N GLN A 4 32.48 38.55 10.11
CA GLN A 4 31.11 38.63 9.57
C GLN A 4 30.14 37.78 10.39
N THR A 5 30.55 36.61 10.86
CA THR A 5 29.73 35.76 11.75
C THR A 5 29.53 36.41 13.11
N ALA A 6 30.56 37.03 13.68
CA ALA A 6 30.46 37.78 14.94
C ALA A 6 29.52 39.00 14.83
N ASN A 7 29.60 39.75 13.73
CA ASN A 7 28.70 40.89 13.50
C ASN A 7 27.24 40.45 13.30
N ARG A 8 26.98 39.33 12.62
CA ARG A 8 25.62 38.77 12.50
C ARG A 8 25.10 38.21 13.82
N ALA A 9 25.95 37.60 14.64
CA ALA A 9 25.58 37.10 15.98
C ALA A 9 25.15 38.24 16.92
N LYS A 10 25.80 39.41 16.84
CA LYS A 10 25.43 40.61 17.60
C LYS A 10 24.07 41.19 17.18
N LEU A 11 23.66 41.00 15.93
CA LEU A 11 22.38 41.48 15.40
C LEU A 11 21.23 40.49 15.62
N ALA A 12 21.52 39.19 15.81
CA ALA A 12 20.53 38.14 16.05
C ALA A 12 19.53 38.42 17.20
N PRO A 13 19.93 38.90 18.41
CA PRO A 13 18.97 39.16 19.48
C PRO A 13 18.01 40.30 19.14
N SER A 14 18.46 41.32 18.39
CA SER A 14 17.60 42.43 17.96
C SER A 14 16.50 42.01 16.97
N GLN A 15 16.73 40.94 16.20
CA GLN A 15 15.74 40.36 15.29
C GLN A 15 14.73 39.44 15.99
N ILE A 16 14.98 39.01 17.23
CA ILE A 16 14.04 38.21 18.02
C ILE A 16 13.03 39.14 18.72
N ILE A 17 13.49 40.31 19.18
CA ILE A 17 12.67 41.32 19.87
C ILE A 17 11.65 42.00 18.92
N ARG A 18 11.96 42.12 17.62
CA ARG A 18 11.03 42.71 16.61
C ARG A 18 10.00 41.73 16.04
N ARG A 19 10.04 40.45 16.41
CA ARG A 19 8.96 39.51 16.08
C ARG A 19 7.82 39.90 17.00
N GLY A 20 6.67 40.33 16.45
CA GLY A 20 5.50 40.80 17.20
C GLY A 20 4.91 39.72 18.11
N PHE A 21 5.63 39.40 19.18
CA PHE A 21 5.31 38.39 20.16
C PHE A 21 4.30 39.00 21.12
N SER A 22 3.05 39.09 20.67
CA SER A 22 1.94 39.49 21.52
C SER A 22 1.54 38.28 22.35
N SER A 23 1.83 38.29 23.65
CA SER A 23 1.21 37.36 24.59
C SER A 23 -0.15 37.91 24.98
N THR A 24 -1.24 37.34 24.48
CA THR A 24 -2.57 37.62 25.01
C THR A 24 -2.61 37.10 26.46
N GLN A 25 -2.96 37.96 27.41
CA GLN A 25 -3.15 37.56 28.80
C GLN A 25 -4.29 36.54 28.86
N VAL A 26 -4.04 35.36 29.43
CA VAL A 26 -5.05 34.29 29.49
C VAL A 26 -6.19 34.74 30.42
N GLN A 27 -7.40 34.86 29.89
CA GLN A 27 -8.59 35.10 30.72
C GLN A 27 -8.90 33.85 31.53
N ARG A 28 -8.39 33.80 32.78
CA ARG A 28 -8.57 32.70 33.73
C ARG A 28 -9.95 32.62 34.40
N SER A 29 -10.96 33.25 33.81
CA SER A 29 -12.26 33.50 34.45
C SER A 29 -13.31 32.41 34.18
N SER A 30 -12.96 31.32 33.50
CA SER A 30 -13.89 30.21 33.21
C SER A 30 -13.66 29.02 34.13
N PRO A 31 -14.72 28.37 34.66
CA PRO A 31 -14.63 27.17 35.51
C PRO A 31 -13.85 26.00 34.89
N PHE A 32 -13.75 25.95 33.56
CA PHE A 32 -12.91 24.98 32.84
C PHE A 32 -11.66 25.69 32.33
N HIS A 33 -10.56 25.51 33.05
CA HIS A 33 -9.27 26.09 32.72
C HIS A 33 -8.29 24.99 32.34
N TYR A 34 -8.06 24.86 31.04
CA TYR A 34 -7.03 23.97 30.53
C TYR A 34 -5.67 24.52 30.91
N PRO A 35 -4.64 23.68 31.04
CA PRO A 35 -3.30 24.20 31.24
C PRO A 35 -2.96 25.12 30.06
N GLU A 36 -2.53 26.35 30.35
CA GLU A 36 -1.96 27.27 29.39
C GLU A 36 -0.43 27.22 29.54
N GLY A 37 0.26 26.91 28.45
CA GLY A 37 1.71 26.86 28.41
C GLY A 37 2.20 26.26 27.10
N PRO A 38 3.50 26.39 26.76
CA PRO A 38 4.05 25.98 25.46
C PRO A 38 3.88 24.50 25.07
N ARG A 39 3.31 23.67 25.95
CA ARG A 39 3.22 22.21 25.83
C ARG A 39 1.85 21.66 26.21
N SER A 40 0.93 22.52 26.61
CA SER A 40 -0.39 22.09 27.05
C SER A 40 -1.37 21.92 25.89
N ASN A 41 -1.04 22.44 24.71
CA ASN A 41 -1.81 22.34 23.48
C ASN A 41 -1.33 21.21 22.53
N ILE A 42 -0.44 20.33 23.00
CA ILE A 42 0.05 19.20 22.18
C ILE A 42 -0.41 17.87 22.77
N PRO A 43 -0.98 16.97 21.95
CA PRO A 43 -1.56 15.71 22.43
C PRO A 43 -0.50 14.65 22.79
N PHE A 44 0.79 15.00 22.77
CA PHE A 44 1.90 14.11 23.09
C PHE A 44 2.91 14.81 24.01
N ASN A 45 3.64 14.03 24.81
CA ASN A 45 4.64 14.56 25.74
C ASN A 45 6.08 14.51 25.16
N PRO A 46 6.67 15.67 24.79
CA PRO A 46 8.02 15.71 24.24
C PRO A 46 9.16 15.61 25.27
N GLN A 47 8.88 15.49 26.58
CA GLN A 47 9.92 15.35 27.62
C GLN A 47 10.28 13.88 27.94
N THR A 48 9.71 12.92 27.22
CA THR A 48 10.06 11.51 27.44
C THR A 48 11.45 11.20 26.88
N ARG A 49 12.25 10.40 27.60
CA ARG A 49 13.60 9.95 27.16
C ARG A 49 13.59 9.26 25.78
N PHE A 50 12.44 8.75 25.36
CA PHE A 50 12.24 8.07 24.08
C PHE A 50 11.41 8.90 23.08
N PHE A 51 11.27 10.21 23.29
CA PHE A 51 10.51 11.08 22.38
C PHE A 51 11.05 11.01 20.94
N ALA A 52 12.37 11.06 20.77
CA ALA A 52 13.00 10.99 19.45
C ALA A 52 12.64 9.69 18.72
N VAL A 53 12.70 8.54 19.42
CA VAL A 53 12.35 7.23 18.85
C VAL A 53 10.88 7.19 18.46
N ARG A 54 9.97 7.65 19.32
CA ARG A 54 8.53 7.69 19.05
C ARG A 54 8.19 8.62 17.89
N TYR A 55 8.84 9.78 17.83
CA TYR A 55 8.66 10.76 16.76
C TYR A 55 9.11 10.20 15.40
N TRP A 56 10.33 9.65 15.33
CA TRP A 56 10.84 9.05 14.10
C TRP A 56 10.07 7.80 13.70
N GLY A 57 9.64 6.98 14.66
CA GLY A 57 8.76 5.84 14.40
C GLY A 57 7.42 6.26 13.78
N PHE A 58 6.80 7.32 14.30
CA PHE A 58 5.57 7.88 13.72
C PHE A 58 5.80 8.37 12.28
N MET A 59 6.90 9.11 12.03
CA MET A 59 7.22 9.60 10.69
C MET A 59 7.52 8.46 9.70
N ALA A 60 8.34 7.48 10.11
CA ALA A 60 8.66 6.32 9.30
C ALA A 60 7.42 5.47 8.98
N THR A 61 6.50 5.34 9.93
CA THR A 61 5.24 4.61 9.71
C THR A 61 4.33 5.36 8.76
N GLY A 62 4.07 6.65 8.99
CA GLY A 62 3.22 7.46 8.12
C GLY A 62 3.74 7.52 6.68
N PHE A 63 5.06 7.64 6.50
CA PHE A 63 5.69 7.63 5.19
C PHE A 63 5.79 6.22 4.59
N GLY A 64 6.01 5.19 5.41
CA GLY A 64 6.24 3.81 4.96
C GLY A 64 4.96 3.06 4.61
N ILE A 65 3.81 3.42 5.17
CA ILE A 65 2.52 2.73 4.94
C ILE A 65 2.18 2.60 3.44
N PRO A 66 2.21 3.68 2.62
CA PRO A 66 1.90 3.57 1.19
C PRO A 66 2.79 2.56 0.44
N PHE A 67 4.09 2.52 0.77
CA PHE A 67 5.05 1.62 0.12
C PHE A 67 4.94 0.19 0.63
N ALA A 68 4.65 -0.01 1.92
CA ALA A 68 4.39 -1.33 2.48
C ALA A 68 3.15 -1.97 1.84
N LEU A 69 2.12 -1.18 1.55
CA LEU A 69 0.92 -1.64 0.83
C LEU A 69 1.24 -1.95 -0.63
N ALA A 70 1.99 -1.09 -1.32
CA ALA A 70 2.40 -1.32 -2.70
C ALA A 70 3.29 -2.58 -2.87
N GLY A 71 4.12 -2.91 -1.88
CA GLY A 71 4.91 -4.14 -1.88
C GLY A 71 4.06 -5.39 -1.65
N LYS A 72 3.04 -5.30 -0.78
CA LYS A 72 2.13 -6.41 -0.46
C LYS A 72 1.21 -6.80 -1.60
N THR A 73 0.77 -5.84 -2.42
CA THR A 73 -0.13 -6.14 -3.53
C THR A 73 0.50 -7.13 -4.51
N ASN A 74 1.81 -7.10 -4.75
CA ASN A 74 2.46 -7.97 -5.74
C ASN A 74 2.48 -9.45 -5.33
N MET A 75 2.58 -9.75 -4.03
CA MET A 75 2.53 -11.13 -3.52
C MET A 75 1.09 -11.62 -3.37
N ALA A 76 0.19 -10.73 -2.95
CA ALA A 76 -1.24 -11.05 -2.84
C ALA A 76 -1.92 -11.18 -4.21
N THR A 77 -1.47 -10.45 -5.24
CA THR A 77 -1.93 -10.64 -6.62
C THR A 77 -1.51 -11.99 -7.16
N ASP A 78 -0.34 -12.52 -6.80
CA ASP A 78 0.11 -13.82 -7.31
C ASP A 78 -0.74 -14.96 -6.73
N GLU A 79 -1.00 -14.94 -5.42
CA GLU A 79 -1.89 -15.93 -4.78
C GLU A 79 -3.34 -15.78 -5.26
N ARG A 80 -3.85 -14.56 -5.40
CA ARG A 80 -5.21 -14.31 -5.90
C ARG A 80 -5.35 -14.67 -7.38
N THR A 81 -4.38 -14.35 -8.23
CA THR A 81 -4.39 -14.70 -9.66
C THR A 81 -4.28 -16.21 -9.84
N ALA A 82 -3.35 -16.87 -9.14
CA ALA A 82 -3.17 -18.32 -9.21
C ALA A 82 -4.42 -19.09 -8.74
N LEU A 83 -5.08 -18.64 -7.68
CA LEU A 83 -6.35 -19.25 -7.24
C LEU A 83 -7.46 -19.02 -8.26
N THR A 84 -7.55 -17.82 -8.85
CA THR A 84 -8.58 -17.52 -9.85
C THR A 84 -8.37 -18.33 -11.14
N GLU A 85 -7.13 -18.53 -11.58
CA GLU A 85 -6.77 -19.40 -12.70
C GLU A 85 -7.05 -20.88 -12.38
N ALA A 86 -6.69 -21.35 -11.18
CA ALA A 86 -6.94 -22.72 -10.76
C ALA A 86 -8.45 -23.04 -10.68
N TYR A 87 -9.27 -22.14 -10.13
CA TYR A 87 -10.73 -22.31 -10.11
C TYR A 87 -11.36 -22.23 -11.50
N SER A 88 -10.84 -21.35 -12.38
CA SER A 88 -11.29 -21.24 -13.78
C SER A 88 -11.01 -22.54 -14.55
N LEU A 89 -9.78 -23.06 -14.48
CA LEU A 89 -9.38 -24.30 -15.14
C LEU A 89 -10.12 -25.52 -14.59
N ALA A 90 -10.34 -25.58 -13.27
CA ALA A 90 -11.10 -26.67 -12.65
C ALA A 90 -12.56 -26.69 -13.14
N ASN A 91 -13.18 -25.52 -13.34
CA ASN A 91 -14.54 -25.42 -13.89
C ASN A 91 -14.60 -25.82 -15.37
N ILE A 92 -13.62 -25.41 -16.18
CA ILE A 92 -13.54 -25.79 -17.59
C ILE A 92 -13.30 -27.31 -17.72
N GLN A 93 -12.40 -27.90 -16.93
CA GLN A 93 -12.11 -29.33 -16.94
C GLN A 93 -13.33 -30.19 -16.57
N LYS A 94 -14.29 -29.63 -15.83
CA LYS A 94 -15.55 -30.28 -15.47
C LYS A 94 -16.57 -30.31 -16.63
N LEU A 95 -16.43 -29.39 -17.58
CA LEU A 95 -17.23 -29.32 -18.80
C LEU A 95 -16.62 -30.11 -19.97
N ILE A 96 -15.32 -30.41 -19.90
CA ILE A 96 -14.66 -31.27 -20.88
C ILE A 96 -14.99 -32.74 -20.54
N PRO A 97 -15.72 -33.48 -21.41
CA PRO A 97 -15.93 -34.90 -21.21
C PRO A 97 -14.57 -35.60 -21.17
N ARG A 98 -14.24 -36.26 -20.05
CA ARG A 98 -13.02 -37.07 -19.97
C ARG A 98 -13.10 -38.12 -21.07
N LYS A 99 -12.15 -38.09 -22.02
CA LYS A 99 -11.90 -39.21 -22.95
C LYS A 99 -11.35 -40.41 -22.16
N GLY A 100 -12.23 -41.04 -21.39
CA GLY A 100 -12.01 -42.33 -20.77
C GLY A 100 -12.89 -43.35 -21.45
N GLY A 101 -12.32 -44.07 -22.43
CA GLY A 101 -12.86 -45.31 -22.97
C GLY A 101 -13.83 -45.18 -24.15
N GLY A 102 -13.35 -45.53 -25.35
CA GLY A 102 -14.19 -46.05 -26.44
C GLY A 102 -14.74 -45.03 -27.43
N CYS A 103 -13.87 -44.34 -28.17
CA CYS A 103 -14.29 -43.62 -29.38
C CYS A 103 -14.19 -44.56 -30.59
N GLU A 104 -15.21 -45.38 -30.79
CA GLU A 104 -15.47 -46.12 -32.02
C GLU A 104 -15.76 -45.12 -33.16
N TRP A 105 -14.71 -44.69 -33.87
CA TRP A 105 -14.82 -43.85 -35.07
C TRP A 105 -13.92 -44.37 -36.19
N ARG A 106 -14.02 -45.66 -36.52
CA ARG A 106 -13.33 -46.25 -37.67
C ARG A 106 -14.19 -47.31 -38.35
N SER A 107 -15.29 -46.90 -38.99
CA SER A 107 -16.05 -47.83 -39.86
C SER A 107 -16.94 -47.16 -40.92
N HIS A 108 -16.57 -45.96 -41.43
CA HIS A 108 -17.29 -45.36 -42.56
C HIS A 108 -16.42 -45.03 -43.79
N GLU A 109 -15.08 -45.09 -43.69
CA GLU A 109 -14.18 -44.84 -44.82
C GLU A 109 -14.05 -46.06 -45.77
N HIS A 110 -14.28 -47.28 -45.28
CA HIS A 110 -14.05 -48.50 -46.07
C HIS A 110 -15.23 -48.97 -46.92
N ARG A 111 -16.43 -48.38 -46.78
CA ARG A 111 -17.61 -48.78 -47.59
C ARG A 111 -17.69 -48.13 -48.97
N HIS A 112 -16.91 -47.09 -49.24
CA HIS A 112 -16.94 -46.41 -50.54
C HIS A 112 -16.00 -47.02 -51.59
N LYS A 113 -15.08 -47.90 -51.19
CA LYS A 113 -14.11 -48.51 -52.12
C LYS A 113 -14.60 -49.83 -52.74
N GLU A 114 -15.46 -50.57 -52.04
CA GLU A 114 -15.99 -51.83 -52.59
C GLU A 114 -17.18 -51.62 -53.54
N GLN A 115 -17.88 -50.49 -53.43
CA GLN A 115 -19.01 -50.19 -54.32
C GLN A 115 -18.58 -49.70 -55.71
N ILE A 116 -17.33 -49.24 -55.87
CA ILE A 116 -16.79 -48.80 -57.17
C ILE A 116 -16.25 -49.99 -57.98
N VAL A 117 -15.73 -51.03 -57.32
CA VAL A 117 -15.14 -52.20 -58.00
C VAL A 117 -16.19 -53.10 -58.66
N HIS A 118 -17.45 -53.04 -58.22
CA HIS A 118 -18.55 -53.83 -58.79
C HIS A 118 -19.31 -53.16 -59.95
N MET A 119 -18.93 -51.95 -60.39
CA MET A 119 -19.57 -51.25 -61.52
C MET A 119 -18.68 -51.18 -62.79
N THR A 120 -17.46 -51.70 -62.76
CA THR A 120 -16.52 -51.74 -63.91
C THR A 120 -16.05 -53.16 -64.22
N GLY A 121 -17.01 -54.09 -64.36
CA GLY A 121 -16.79 -55.45 -64.86
C GLY A 121 -17.90 -55.83 -65.83
#